data_AF-A7ESD3-F1
#
_entry.id   AF-A7ESD3-F1
#
_cell.length_a   1.000
_cell.length_b   1.000
_cell.length_c   1.000
_cell.angle_alpha   90.00
_cell.angle_beta   90.00
_cell.angle_gamma   90.00
#
_symmetry.space_group_name_H-M   'P 1'
#
loop_
_entity.id
_entity.type
_entity.pdbx_description
1 polymer ?
#
loop_
_entity_poly.entity_id
_entity_poly.type
_entity_poly.pdbx_seq_one_letter_code
_entity_poly.pdbx_strand_id
1 'polypeptide(L)'
;MLIEERPEFIVVWDDGCGSEILREELNGFEGAIVEENLYTACEEADAVLICRELETSPTNATSKLEDPRPFPNHPSEIDLLNLRNYISSTSHSNLEKDDPLGILYPEPTCEENCPKCKWSEQSEQRYNMKIRLHTKEAQTIDWKKIIVGMKAPRWIFDGRGVLDKTEMEKMGKDVGVEVRIVQVGMVCGFDS
;
A
#
# COMPACT_ATOMS: atom_id res chain seq x y z
N MET A 1 -9.97 11.30 15.91
CA MET A 1 -9.70 11.02 14.47
C MET A 1 -9.55 12.36 13.75
N LEU A 2 -8.54 12.56 12.88
CA LEU A 2 -8.01 13.84 12.31
C LEU A 2 -8.91 15.11 12.33
N ILE A 3 -10.21 14.98 12.05
CA ILE A 3 -11.24 16.03 12.20
C ILE A 3 -11.28 16.64 13.62
N GLU A 4 -11.02 15.85 14.67
CA GLU A 4 -10.98 16.30 16.07
C GLU A 4 -9.68 17.04 16.41
N GLU A 5 -8.55 16.62 15.82
CA GLU A 5 -7.24 17.23 16.01
C GLU A 5 -7.10 18.54 15.22
N ARG A 6 -7.91 18.73 14.17
CA ARG A 6 -7.93 19.90 13.27
C ARG A 6 -6.53 20.35 12.83
N PRO A 7 -5.77 19.47 12.14
CA PRO A 7 -4.49 19.87 11.60
C PRO A 7 -4.65 21.07 10.65
N GLU A 8 -3.65 21.95 10.63
CA GLU A 8 -3.66 23.13 9.76
C GLU A 8 -3.70 22.74 8.28
N PHE A 9 -2.99 21.67 7.92
CA PHE A 9 -2.97 21.11 6.58
C PHE A 9 -2.95 19.59 6.61
N ILE A 10 -3.62 18.97 5.63
CA ILE A 10 -3.53 17.53 5.37
C ILE A 10 -3.05 17.36 3.94
N VAL A 11 -1.88 16.75 3.74
CA VAL A 11 -1.39 16.47 2.39
C VAL A 11 -1.55 14.99 2.10
N VAL A 12 -2.20 14.68 0.98
CA VAL A 12 -2.55 13.31 0.58
C VAL A 12 -1.85 12.97 -0.73
N TRP A 13 -1.23 11.79 -0.73
CA TRP A 13 -0.62 11.17 -1.90
C TRP A 13 -1.05 9.71 -1.98
N ASP A 14 -1.38 9.25 -3.18
CA ASP A 14 -1.69 7.85 -3.46
C ASP A 14 -1.31 7.53 -4.92
N ASP A 15 -0.42 6.56 -5.14
CA ASP A 15 0.01 6.14 -6.49
C ASP A 15 -0.97 5.20 -7.21
N GLY A 16 -1.96 4.68 -6.48
CA GLY A 16 -3.02 3.81 -6.95
C GLY A 16 -4.31 4.57 -7.30
N CYS A 17 -4.41 5.83 -6.88
CA CYS A 17 -5.55 6.70 -7.16
C CYS A 17 -5.15 7.88 -8.05
N GLY A 18 -6.04 8.28 -8.96
CA GLY A 18 -5.83 9.50 -9.76
C GLY A 18 -5.98 10.74 -8.88
N SER A 19 -5.14 11.76 -9.09
CA SER A 19 -5.16 12.99 -8.31
C SER A 19 -6.49 13.75 -8.46
N GLU A 20 -7.16 13.61 -9.60
CA GLU A 20 -8.50 14.12 -9.84
C GLU A 20 -9.56 13.49 -8.92
N ILE A 21 -9.50 12.17 -8.74
CA ILE A 21 -10.42 11.43 -7.88
C ILE A 21 -10.16 11.79 -6.42
N LEU A 22 -8.89 11.82 -6.00
CA LEU A 22 -8.54 12.23 -4.64
C LEU A 22 -9.04 13.64 -4.31
N ARG A 23 -8.95 14.59 -5.26
CA ARG A 23 -9.44 15.96 -5.06
C ARG A 23 -10.97 16.00 -4.94
N GLU A 24 -11.69 15.20 -5.71
CA GLU A 24 -13.15 15.09 -5.59
C GLU A 24 -13.57 14.53 -4.22
N GLU A 25 -12.92 13.44 -3.77
CA GLU A 25 -13.18 12.81 -2.48
C GLU A 25 -12.79 13.71 -1.29
N LEU A 26 -11.73 14.49 -1.44
CA LEU A 26 -11.23 15.38 -0.39
C LEU A 26 -11.89 16.77 -0.37
N ASN A 27 -12.79 17.07 -1.31
CA ASN A 27 -13.43 18.39 -1.43
C ASN A 27 -14.21 18.82 -0.16
N GLY A 28 -14.59 17.87 0.70
CA GLY A 28 -15.22 18.12 1.99
C GLY A 28 -14.25 18.42 3.16
N PHE A 29 -12.95 18.29 2.95
CA PHE A 29 -11.92 18.45 3.99
C PHE A 29 -11.19 19.78 3.81
N GLU A 30 -11.52 20.74 4.67
CA GLU A 30 -10.85 22.04 4.70
C GLU A 30 -9.35 21.86 5.04
N GLY A 31 -8.47 22.44 4.22
CA GLY A 31 -7.01 22.32 4.38
C GLY A 31 -6.40 21.04 3.77
N ALA A 32 -7.18 20.22 3.07
CA ALA A 32 -6.65 19.06 2.35
C ALA A 32 -6.02 19.45 1.00
N ILE A 33 -4.82 18.96 0.73
CA ILE A 33 -4.05 19.19 -0.50
C ILE A 33 -3.68 17.84 -1.09
N VAL A 34 -3.84 17.69 -2.41
CA VAL A 34 -3.43 16.48 -3.12
C VAL A 34 -2.12 16.75 -3.86
N GLU A 35 -1.11 15.98 -3.51
CA GLU A 35 0.20 16.00 -4.16
C GLU A 35 0.41 14.77 -5.05
N GLU A 36 1.15 14.96 -6.15
CA GLU A 36 1.46 13.86 -7.08
C GLU A 36 2.73 13.10 -6.68
N ASN A 37 3.57 13.71 -5.84
CA ASN A 37 4.84 13.14 -5.39
C ASN A 37 4.84 12.87 -3.88
N LEU A 38 5.16 11.63 -3.50
CA LEU A 38 5.26 11.21 -2.09
C LEU A 38 6.22 12.08 -1.27
N TYR A 39 7.39 12.43 -1.81
CA TYR A 39 8.39 13.17 -1.06
C TYR A 39 7.94 14.61 -0.79
N THR A 40 7.28 15.23 -1.78
CA THR A 40 6.69 16.56 -1.62
C THR A 40 5.53 16.52 -0.62
N ALA A 41 4.73 15.45 -0.63
CA ALA A 41 3.65 15.27 0.34
C ALA A 41 4.13 15.15 1.80
N CYS A 42 5.35 14.64 2.01
CA CYS A 42 5.94 14.48 3.33
C CYS A 42 6.88 15.62 3.75
N GLU A 43 7.19 16.55 2.85
CA GLU A 43 8.09 17.66 3.14
C GLU A 43 7.47 18.60 4.17
N GLU A 44 8.25 19.00 5.18
CA GLU A 44 7.83 19.89 6.27
C GLU A 44 6.64 19.37 7.11
N ALA A 45 6.32 18.07 6.99
CA ALA A 45 5.26 17.43 7.77
C ALA A 45 5.68 17.18 9.23
N ASP A 46 4.75 17.41 10.16
CA ASP A 46 4.91 17.06 11.58
C ASP A 46 4.64 15.56 11.82
N ALA A 47 3.74 14.99 11.02
CA ALA A 47 3.35 13.59 11.11
C ALA A 47 3.05 12.99 9.73
N VAL A 48 3.37 11.72 9.54
CA VAL A 48 3.00 10.90 8.38
C VAL A 48 2.06 9.79 8.84
N LEU A 49 0.95 9.58 8.12
CA LEU A 49 -0.01 8.51 8.38
C LEU A 49 -0.08 7.55 7.19
N ILE A 50 0.19 6.27 7.42
CA ILE A 50 0.14 5.22 6.40
C ILE A 50 -1.23 4.53 6.48
N CYS A 51 -2.08 4.79 5.48
CA CYS A 51 -3.44 4.26 5.40
C CYS A 51 -3.61 3.06 4.47
N ARG A 52 -2.62 2.77 3.63
CA ARG A 52 -2.62 1.64 2.68
C ARG A 52 -1.34 0.83 2.79
N GLU A 53 -1.41 -0.41 2.32
CA GLU A 53 -0.22 -1.21 2.10
C GLU A 53 0.62 -0.50 1.03
N LEU A 54 1.86 -0.22 1.39
CA LEU A 54 2.87 0.30 0.49
C LEU A 54 3.84 -0.85 0.23
N GLU A 55 4.21 -1.05 -1.03
CA GLU A 55 5.28 -1.97 -1.41
C GLU A 55 6.61 -1.34 -1.01
N THR A 56 6.91 -1.33 0.30
CA THR A 56 8.27 -1.14 0.76
C THR A 56 9.04 -2.37 0.29
N SER A 57 10.22 -2.16 -0.31
CA SER A 57 11.13 -3.22 -0.78
C SER A 57 10.95 -4.50 0.02
N PRO A 58 10.87 -5.68 -0.61
CA PRO A 58 10.61 -6.90 0.13
C PRO A 58 11.61 -6.97 1.27
N THR A 59 11.11 -6.84 2.50
CA THR A 59 11.82 -7.31 3.67
C THR A 59 12.31 -8.68 3.26
N ASN A 60 13.61 -8.95 3.41
CA ASN A 60 14.31 -10.12 2.87
C ASN A 60 13.80 -11.49 3.39
N ALA A 61 12.53 -11.61 3.76
CA ALA A 61 11.80 -12.86 3.77
C ALA A 61 11.41 -13.27 2.33
N THR A 62 12.41 -13.47 1.48
CA THR A 62 12.29 -14.48 0.41
C THR A 62 12.33 -15.86 1.08
N SER A 63 11.40 -16.13 1.99
CA SER A 63 11.05 -17.51 2.28
C SER A 63 10.47 -18.02 0.97
N LYS A 64 11.17 -18.95 0.31
CA LYS A 64 10.57 -19.72 -0.78
C LYS A 64 9.21 -20.17 -0.28
N LEU A 65 8.14 -19.67 -0.90
CA LEU A 65 6.81 -20.11 -0.53
C LEU A 65 6.78 -21.63 -0.77
N GLU A 66 6.59 -22.41 0.28
CA GLU A 66 6.43 -23.86 0.15
C GLU A 66 5.07 -24.13 -0.50
N ASP A 67 4.99 -25.18 -1.33
CA ASP A 67 3.70 -25.59 -1.90
C ASP A 67 2.80 -26.01 -0.73
N PRO A 68 1.68 -25.31 -0.49
CA PRO A 68 0.85 -25.58 0.68
C PRO A 68 0.03 -26.88 0.52
N ARG A 69 0.18 -27.59 -0.61
CA ARG A 69 -0.50 -28.87 -0.89
C ARG A 69 0.34 -30.05 -0.41
N PRO A 70 -0.31 -31.17 -0.01
CA PRO A 70 -1.75 -31.41 -0.03
C PRO A 70 -2.47 -30.83 1.20
N PHE A 71 -3.70 -30.34 1.02
CA PHE A 71 -4.54 -29.87 2.13
C PHE A 71 -5.22 -31.05 2.84
N PRO A 72 -5.19 -31.12 4.18
CA PRO A 72 -5.98 -32.07 4.93
C PRO A 72 -7.45 -31.61 4.96
N ASN A 73 -8.29 -32.16 4.08
CA ASN A 73 -9.74 -31.84 3.87
C ASN A 73 -10.03 -30.53 3.11
N HIS A 74 -11.25 -30.00 3.26
CA HIS A 74 -11.72 -28.75 2.64
C HIS A 74 -10.77 -27.60 3.00
N PRO A 75 -10.05 -27.03 2.02
CA PRO A 75 -9.09 -25.96 2.29
C PRO A 75 -9.83 -24.74 2.84
N SER A 76 -9.25 -24.13 3.87
CA SER A 76 -9.73 -22.86 4.39
C SER A 76 -9.41 -21.70 3.44
N GLU A 77 -9.99 -20.52 3.67
CA GLU A 77 -9.69 -19.34 2.87
C GLU A 77 -8.20 -18.95 2.91
N ILE A 78 -7.54 -19.17 4.06
CA ILE A 78 -6.11 -18.93 4.21
C ILE A 78 -5.26 -19.93 3.41
N ASP A 79 -5.70 -21.19 3.33
CA ASP A 79 -5.04 -22.22 2.51
C ASP A 79 -5.12 -21.89 1.01
N LEU A 80 -6.27 -21.38 0.56
CA LEU A 80 -6.47 -20.91 -0.80
C LEU A 80 -5.61 -19.68 -1.11
N LEU A 81 -5.49 -18.75 -0.16
CA LEU A 81 -4.63 -17.58 -0.31
C LEU A 81 -3.15 -17.97 -0.44
N ASN A 82 -2.68 -18.88 0.41
CA ASN A 82 -1.31 -19.39 0.34
C ASN A 82 -1.03 -20.11 -0.98
N LEU A 83 -2.00 -20.90 -1.48
CA LEU A 83 -1.86 -21.56 -2.78
C LEU A 83 -1.78 -20.58 -3.93
N ARG A 84 -2.62 -19.54 -3.91
CA ARG A 84 -2.59 -18.47 -4.91
C ARG A 84 -1.20 -17.82 -4.95
N ASN A 85 -0.66 -17.46 -3.79
CA ASN A 85 0.65 -16.82 -3.68
C ASN A 85 1.77 -17.75 -4.20
N TYR A 86 1.70 -19.04 -3.89
CA TYR A 86 2.63 -20.05 -4.39
C TYR A 86 2.59 -20.17 -5.92
N ILE A 87 1.39 -20.27 -6.52
CA ILE A 87 1.22 -20.38 -7.97
C ILE A 87 1.70 -19.11 -8.68
N SER A 88 1.36 -17.92 -8.15
CA SER A 88 1.77 -16.62 -8.72
C SER A 88 3.29 -16.40 -8.68
N SER A 89 3.97 -16.93 -7.65
CA SER A 89 5.43 -16.83 -7.54
C SER A 89 6.18 -17.85 -8.42
N THR A 90 5.51 -18.92 -8.85
CA THR A 90 6.10 -19.95 -9.71
C THR A 90 5.98 -19.54 -11.18
N SER A 91 7.07 -19.05 -11.77
CA SER A 91 7.19 -18.52 -13.14
C SER A 91 6.92 -19.50 -14.31
N HIS A 92 6.22 -20.61 -14.06
CA HIS A 92 6.00 -21.72 -15.01
C HIS A 92 4.52 -22.04 -15.28
N SER A 93 3.56 -21.27 -14.76
CA SER A 93 2.14 -21.52 -15.00
C SER A 93 1.63 -20.75 -16.23
N ASN A 94 1.08 -21.45 -17.22
CA ASN A 94 0.23 -20.86 -18.29
C ASN A 94 -1.17 -20.46 -17.76
N LEU A 95 -1.28 -20.21 -16.45
CA LEU A 95 -2.55 -19.91 -15.79
C LEU A 95 -2.84 -18.42 -15.91
N GLU A 96 -4.13 -18.07 -15.96
CA GLU A 96 -4.55 -16.67 -15.96
C GLU A 96 -4.00 -15.98 -14.70
N LYS A 97 -3.24 -14.90 -14.89
CA LYS A 97 -2.61 -14.17 -13.80
C LYS A 97 -3.62 -13.59 -12.81
N ASP A 98 -4.82 -13.27 -13.30
CA ASP A 98 -5.86 -12.60 -12.52
C ASP A 98 -6.68 -13.58 -11.67
N ASP A 99 -6.85 -14.82 -12.15
CA ASP A 99 -7.51 -15.91 -11.42
C ASP A 99 -6.74 -17.23 -11.55
N PRO A 100 -5.58 -17.36 -10.89
CA PRO A 100 -4.75 -18.56 -10.98
C PRO A 100 -5.41 -19.82 -10.40
N LEU A 101 -6.49 -19.66 -9.63
CA LEU A 101 -7.26 -20.77 -9.05
C LEU A 101 -8.54 -21.08 -9.83
N GLY A 102 -8.95 -20.23 -10.77
CA GLY A 102 -10.21 -20.39 -11.52
C GLY A 102 -11.46 -20.37 -10.64
N ILE A 103 -11.40 -19.72 -9.48
CA ILE A 103 -12.48 -19.71 -8.48
C ILE A 103 -13.36 -18.46 -8.58
N LEU A 104 -12.90 -17.44 -9.30
CA LEU A 104 -13.62 -16.18 -9.43
C LEU A 104 -14.69 -16.30 -10.51
N TYR A 105 -15.85 -15.70 -10.25
CA TYR A 105 -16.84 -15.52 -11.29
C TYR A 105 -16.36 -14.45 -12.27
N PRO A 106 -16.65 -14.60 -13.58
CA PRO A 106 -16.35 -13.55 -14.54
C PRO A 106 -17.10 -12.27 -14.16
N GLU A 107 -16.42 -11.13 -14.26
CA GLU A 107 -17.04 -9.83 -14.01
C GLU A 107 -18.21 -9.61 -15.01
N PRO A 108 -19.39 -9.15 -14.55
CA PRO A 108 -20.50 -8.88 -15.44
C PRO A 108 -20.14 -7.76 -16.43
N THR A 109 -20.72 -7.82 -17.63
CA THR A 109 -20.53 -6.74 -18.61
C THR A 109 -21.11 -5.44 -18.08
N CYS A 110 -20.34 -4.36 -18.18
CA CYS A 110 -20.82 -3.03 -17.83
C CYS A 110 -21.97 -2.58 -18.73
N GLU A 111 -22.83 -1.71 -18.21
CA GLU A 111 -23.90 -1.07 -18.97
C GLU A 111 -23.34 -0.19 -20.10
N GLU A 112 -24.10 -0.05 -21.19
CA GLU A 112 -23.76 0.88 -22.27
C GLU A 112 -23.59 2.29 -21.69
N ASN A 113 -22.48 2.95 -22.04
CA ASN A 113 -22.09 4.26 -21.53
C ASN A 113 -21.72 4.35 -20.03
N CYS A 114 -21.28 3.26 -19.39
CA CYS A 114 -20.77 3.29 -18.02
C CYS A 114 -19.73 4.42 -17.82
N PRO A 115 -19.98 5.44 -16.97
CA PRO A 115 -19.06 6.55 -16.78
C PRO A 115 -17.69 6.09 -16.23
N LYS A 116 -17.67 5.02 -15.44
CA LYS A 116 -16.42 4.38 -14.96
C LYS A 116 -15.60 3.79 -16.12
N CYS A 117 -16.26 3.16 -17.10
CA CYS A 117 -15.61 2.63 -18.30
C CYS A 117 -15.18 3.76 -19.25
N LYS A 118 -15.97 4.82 -19.40
CA LYS A 118 -15.59 6.00 -20.22
C LYS A 118 -14.36 6.72 -19.67
N TRP A 119 -14.26 6.84 -18.34
CA TRP A 119 -13.05 7.31 -17.70
C TRP A 119 -11.85 6.39 -18.00
N SER A 120 -12.08 5.08 -18.10
CA SER A 120 -11.04 4.12 -18.48
C SER A 120 -10.70 4.10 -19.98
N GLU A 121 -11.58 4.58 -20.87
CA GLU A 121 -11.32 4.66 -22.32
C GLU A 121 -10.46 5.87 -22.69
N GLN A 122 -10.54 6.98 -21.94
CA GLN A 122 -9.59 8.11 -22.08
C GLN A 122 -8.24 7.83 -21.41
N SER A 123 -8.15 6.76 -20.62
CA SER A 123 -6.93 6.25 -20.03
C SER A 123 -6.80 4.74 -20.29
N GLU A 124 -6.38 4.36 -21.51
CA GLU A 124 -6.04 2.97 -21.92
C GLU A 124 -5.09 2.22 -20.94
N GLN A 125 -4.64 2.89 -19.89
CA GLN A 125 -3.76 2.42 -18.84
C GLN A 125 -4.47 1.78 -17.64
N ARG A 126 -5.80 1.87 -17.44
CA ARG A 126 -6.44 1.46 -16.16
C ARG A 126 -6.86 0.00 -16.02
N TYR A 127 -7.32 -0.70 -17.06
CA TYR A 127 -7.48 -2.18 -16.97
C TYR A 127 -6.11 -2.86 -16.88
N ASN A 128 -5.13 -2.28 -17.59
CA ASN A 128 -3.72 -2.57 -17.39
C ASN A 128 -3.13 -1.99 -16.09
N MET A 129 -3.86 -1.27 -15.23
CA MET A 129 -3.28 -0.68 -14.00
C MET A 129 -3.23 -1.69 -12.88
N LYS A 130 -4.15 -2.66 -12.82
CA LYS A 130 -4.00 -3.83 -11.93
C LYS A 130 -2.75 -4.65 -12.29
N ILE A 131 -2.40 -4.72 -13.57
CA ILE A 131 -1.19 -5.39 -14.09
C ILE A 131 0.06 -4.47 -14.13
N ARG A 132 -0.12 -3.14 -14.25
CA ARG A 132 0.93 -2.12 -14.18
C ARG A 132 1.27 -1.67 -12.78
N LEU A 133 0.47 -2.00 -11.78
CA LEU A 133 0.85 -1.93 -10.37
C LEU A 133 2.04 -2.86 -10.06
N HIS A 134 2.24 -3.92 -10.85
CA HIS A 134 3.45 -4.75 -10.81
C HIS A 134 4.56 -4.31 -11.80
N THR A 135 4.34 -3.30 -12.66
CA THR A 135 5.32 -2.90 -13.70
C THR A 135 5.64 -1.41 -13.81
N LYS A 136 4.99 -0.50 -13.05
CA LYS A 136 5.72 0.66 -12.55
C LYS A 136 6.69 0.04 -11.55
N GLU A 137 7.97 -0.01 -11.92
CA GLU A 137 9.08 -0.41 -11.04
C GLU A 137 8.69 -0.05 -9.62
N ALA A 138 8.48 -1.06 -8.76
CA ALA A 138 8.09 -0.85 -7.36
C ALA A 138 9.02 0.21 -6.81
N GLN A 139 8.52 1.46 -6.71
CA GLN A 139 9.37 2.57 -6.35
C GLN A 139 9.64 2.34 -4.88
N THR A 140 10.80 1.75 -4.61
CA THR A 140 11.31 1.53 -3.27
C THR A 140 11.32 2.89 -2.59
N ILE A 141 10.43 3.07 -1.61
CA ILE A 141 10.27 4.33 -0.90
C ILE A 141 11.58 4.62 -0.15
N ASP A 142 12.22 5.75 -0.44
CA ASP A 142 13.39 6.19 0.31
C ASP A 142 12.94 6.87 1.61
N TRP A 143 12.79 6.05 2.65
CA TRP A 143 12.41 6.51 3.99
C TRP A 143 13.42 7.48 4.60
N LYS A 144 14.70 7.43 4.21
CA LYS A 144 15.70 8.40 4.71
C LYS A 144 15.36 9.80 4.25
N LYS A 145 15.00 9.92 2.96
CA LYS A 145 14.60 11.20 2.37
C LYS A 145 13.36 11.78 3.05
N ILE A 146 12.36 10.94 3.32
CA ILE A 146 11.15 11.34 4.04
C ILE A 146 11.51 11.85 5.44
N ILE A 147 12.24 11.05 6.22
CA ILE A 147 12.63 11.38 7.60
C ILE A 147 13.39 12.71 7.68
N VAL A 148 14.33 12.95 6.76
CA VAL A 148 15.12 14.18 6.72
C VAL A 148 14.25 15.40 6.39
N GLY A 149 13.25 15.25 5.50
CA GLY A 149 12.36 16.33 5.10
C GLY A 149 11.27 16.69 6.13
N MET A 150 11.03 15.85 7.14
CA MET A 150 10.03 16.11 8.18
C MET A 150 10.50 17.09 9.26
N LYS A 151 9.55 17.78 9.90
CA LYS A 151 9.79 18.64 11.08
C LYS A 151 9.99 17.83 12.35
N ALA A 152 10.74 18.40 13.30
CA ALA A 152 10.84 17.85 14.64
C ALA A 152 9.67 18.37 15.51
N PRO A 153 8.99 17.52 16.31
CA PRO A 153 9.19 16.06 16.45
C PRO A 153 8.60 15.27 15.27
N ARG A 154 9.29 14.20 14.83
CA ARG A 154 8.91 13.41 13.64
C ARG A 154 8.05 12.20 14.03
N TRP A 155 6.78 12.22 13.68
CA TRP A 155 5.86 11.12 13.97
C TRP A 155 5.45 10.35 12.71
N ILE A 156 5.53 9.03 12.77
CA ILE A 156 4.99 8.17 11.71
C ILE A 156 3.99 7.21 12.33
N PHE A 157 2.75 7.31 11.90
CA PHE A 157 1.64 6.45 12.29
C PHE A 157 1.46 5.39 11.20
N ASP A 158 1.87 4.17 11.51
CA ASP A 158 1.76 3.03 10.62
C ASP A 158 0.49 2.23 10.98
N GLY A 159 -0.58 2.54 10.26
CA GLY A 159 -1.88 1.87 10.43
C GLY A 159 -1.96 0.51 9.73
N ARG A 160 -0.90 0.08 9.03
CA ARG A 160 -0.92 -1.11 8.17
C ARG A 160 0.19 -2.11 8.48
N GLY A 161 1.11 -1.79 9.39
CA GLY A 161 2.24 -2.66 9.75
C GLY A 161 3.27 -2.77 8.63
N VAL A 162 3.39 -1.75 7.79
CA VAL A 162 4.32 -1.72 6.65
C VAL A 162 5.76 -1.54 7.11
N LEU A 163 5.98 -0.85 8.23
CA LEU A 163 7.32 -0.46 8.67
C LEU A 163 7.90 -1.44 9.70
N ASP A 164 9.20 -1.72 9.62
CA ASP A 164 9.93 -2.25 10.77
C ASP A 164 10.34 -1.09 11.69
N LYS A 165 9.76 -1.05 12.90
CA LYS A 165 10.06 -0.01 13.88
C LYS A 165 11.55 0.10 14.21
N THR A 166 12.23 -1.04 14.34
CA THR A 166 13.66 -1.09 14.70
C THR A 166 14.52 -0.55 13.56
N GLU A 167 14.21 -0.91 12.32
CA GLU A 167 14.92 -0.40 11.15
C GLU A 167 14.71 1.11 10.98
N MET A 168 13.49 1.60 11.20
CA MET A 168 13.17 3.03 11.10
C MET A 168 13.87 3.86 12.18
N GLU A 169 13.90 3.38 13.43
CA GLU A 169 14.63 4.05 14.51
C GLU A 169 16.15 4.06 14.26
N LYS A 170 16.70 2.95 13.73
CA LYS A 170 18.11 2.88 13.31
C LYS A 170 18.39 3.87 12.19
N MET A 171 17.53 3.93 11.18
CA MET A 171 17.65 4.86 10.05
C MET A 171 17.63 6.32 10.50
N GLY A 172 16.76 6.67 11.45
CA GLY A 172 16.75 7.98 12.10
C GLY A 172 18.10 8.31 12.73
N LYS A 173 18.66 7.38 13.53
CA LYS A 173 19.99 7.55 14.15
C LYS A 173 21.09 7.72 13.11
N ASP A 174 21.06 6.95 12.02
CA ASP A 174 22.05 7.02 10.94
C ASP A 174 22.06 8.40 10.25
N VAL A 175 20.90 9.06 10.14
CA VAL A 175 20.78 10.43 9.58
C VAL A 175 20.79 11.52 10.66
N GLY A 176 21.02 11.17 11.93
CA GLY A 176 21.16 12.11 13.03
C GLY A 176 19.85 12.72 13.55
N VAL A 177 18.71 12.06 13.35
CA VAL A 177 17.40 12.54 13.82
C VAL A 177 16.64 11.49 14.64
N GLU A 178 15.76 11.96 15.53
CA GLU A 178 14.82 11.09 16.25
C GLU A 178 13.53 10.95 15.42
N VAL A 179 13.07 9.70 15.27
CA VAL A 179 11.80 9.36 14.60
C VAL A 179 10.98 8.50 15.55
N ARG A 180 9.69 8.80 15.65
CA ARG A 180 8.76 8.08 16.53
C ARG A 180 7.74 7.34 15.70
N ILE A 181 7.73 6.01 15.81
CA ILE A 181 6.80 5.14 15.09
C ILE A 181 5.68 4.68 16.03
N VAL A 182 4.43 4.86 15.60
CA VAL A 182 3.24 4.34 16.27
C VAL A 182 2.57 3.34 15.33
N GLN A 183 2.59 2.06 15.72
CA GLN A 183 1.95 0.99 14.96
C GLN A 183 0.63 0.58 15.60
N VAL A 184 -0.38 0.35 14.76
CA VAL A 184 -1.68 -0.16 15.20
C VAL A 184 -1.77 -1.64 14.84
N GLY A 185 -1.97 -2.51 15.84
CA GLY A 185 -2.39 -3.90 15.60
C GLY A 185 -1.36 -5.02 15.80
N MET A 186 -0.15 -4.76 16.30
CA MET A 186 0.70 -5.86 16.79
C MET A 186 0.16 -6.33 18.15
N VAL A 187 -0.53 -7.47 18.15
CA VAL A 187 -0.80 -8.23 19.36
C VAL A 187 0.56 -8.48 20.01
N CYS A 188 0.78 -7.91 21.19
CA CYS A 188 1.91 -8.28 22.03
C CYS A 188 1.81 -9.81 22.23
N GLY A 189 2.69 -10.57 21.59
CA GLY A 189 2.91 -11.95 21.98
C GLY A 189 3.24 -11.96 23.46
N PHE A 190 2.37 -12.54 24.27
CA PHE A 190 2.74 -12.89 25.63
C PHE A 190 3.77 -14.01 25.53
N ASP A 191 5.04 -13.67 25.72
CA ASP A 191 6.05 -14.67 26.05
C ASP A 191 5.58 -15.38 27.33
N SER A 192 5.34 -16.69 27.20
CA SER A 192 5.03 -17.61 28.30
C SER A 192 6.31 -18.25 28.83
#